data_AF-A0A258ILZ1-F1
#
_entry.id   AF-A0A258ILZ1-F1
#
_cell.length_a   1.000
_cell.length_b   1.000
_cell.length_c   1.000
_cell.angle_alpha   90.00
_cell.angle_beta   90.00
_cell.angle_gamma   90.00
#
_symmetry.space_group_name_H-M   'P 1'
#
loop_
_entity.id
_entity.type
_entity.pdbx_description
1 polymer ?
#
loop_
_entity_poly.entity_id
_entity_poly.type
_entity_poly.pdbx_seq_one_letter_code
_entity_poly.pdbx_strand_id
1 'polypeptide(L)'
;MSEALPVKIERIKKRPDFLLAAKAPALSRGAVFMQMRARLDDDPLIRVGFTATKKVGGSVERNRAKRRLREAARLLLPLHGRPMYDYVFIARGGTRTREWGRLLDDVKTALISLAAEHDRAEARARLAQSVDLPKDPSSDALPATPGAPDSSVSG
;
A
#
# COMPACT_ATOMS: atom_id res chain seq x y z
N MET A 1 -0.28 26.22 -0.09
CA MET A 1 -0.01 25.15 -1.07
C MET A 1 1.03 24.25 -0.43
N SER A 2 0.65 23.07 0.05
CA SER A 2 1.55 22.13 0.72
C SER A 2 2.57 21.60 -0.28
N GLU A 3 3.81 22.03 -0.11
CA GLU A 3 4.96 21.67 -0.93
C GLU A 3 5.26 20.18 -0.73
N ALA A 4 4.86 19.35 -1.70
CA ALA A 4 5.20 17.94 -1.69
C ALA A 4 6.71 17.81 -1.90
N LEU A 5 7.43 17.40 -0.85
CA LEU A 5 8.85 17.05 -0.95
C LEU A 5 9.04 16.10 -2.15
N PRO A 6 10.13 16.26 -2.94
CA PRO A 6 10.34 15.45 -4.11
C PRO A 6 10.45 13.98 -3.70
N VAL A 7 9.44 13.20 -4.05
CA VAL A 7 9.40 11.77 -3.75
C VAL A 7 10.54 11.11 -4.51
N LYS A 8 11.54 10.65 -3.75
CA LYS A 8 12.69 9.93 -4.32
C LYS A 8 12.22 8.57 -4.82
N ILE A 9 12.66 8.18 -6.01
CA ILE A 9 12.33 6.87 -6.60
C ILE A 9 13.63 6.13 -6.92
N GLU A 10 13.81 4.95 -6.33
CA GLU A 10 14.99 4.11 -6.53
C GLU A 10 14.63 2.74 -7.13
N ARG A 11 15.63 2.05 -7.71
CA ARG A 11 15.40 0.72 -8.30
C ARG A 11 15.72 -0.37 -7.28
N ILE A 12 14.84 -1.36 -7.17
CA ILE A 12 15.10 -2.58 -6.41
C ILE A 12 16.15 -3.41 -7.16
N LYS A 13 17.25 -3.74 -6.46
CA LYS A 13 18.37 -4.52 -7.03
C LYS A 13 18.53 -5.89 -6.37
N LYS A 14 18.17 -6.04 -5.09
CA LYS A 14 18.45 -7.25 -4.31
C LYS A 14 17.31 -8.26 -4.45
N ARG A 15 17.66 -9.54 -4.64
CA ARG A 15 16.69 -10.63 -4.77
C ARG A 15 15.73 -10.76 -3.56
N PRO A 16 16.18 -10.64 -2.30
CA PRO A 16 15.27 -10.73 -1.15
C PRO A 16 14.11 -9.73 -1.22
N ASP A 17 14.36 -8.50 -1.68
CA ASP A 17 13.33 -7.47 -1.82
C ASP A 17 12.24 -7.90 -2.82
N PHE A 18 12.63 -8.53 -3.94
CA PHE A 18 11.68 -9.08 -4.90
C PHE A 18 10.85 -10.23 -4.30
N LEU A 19 11.45 -11.08 -3.46
CA LEU A 19 10.73 -12.19 -2.81
C LEU A 19 9.74 -11.68 -1.77
N LEU A 20 10.10 -10.63 -1.03
CA LEU A 20 9.19 -9.96 -0.10
C LEU A 20 8.03 -9.30 -0.84
N ALA A 21 8.30 -8.60 -1.95
CA ALA A 21 7.25 -8.02 -2.78
C ALA A 21 6.32 -9.07 -3.39
N ALA A 22 6.83 -10.28 -3.69
CA ALA A 22 6.02 -11.36 -4.22
C ALA A 22 4.95 -11.89 -3.26
N LYS A 23 5.10 -11.65 -1.94
CA LYS A 23 4.12 -12.00 -0.91
C LYS A 23 3.11 -10.89 -0.63
N ALA A 24 3.31 -9.72 -1.21
CA ALA A 24 2.49 -8.54 -0.95
C ALA A 24 1.23 -8.53 -1.84
N PRO A 25 0.23 -7.69 -1.50
CA PRO A 25 -0.93 -7.48 -2.37
C PRO A 25 -0.53 -7.17 -3.80
N ALA A 26 -1.27 -7.78 -4.73
CA ALA A 26 -0.96 -7.71 -6.13
C ALA A 26 -2.23 -7.75 -6.96
N LEU A 27 -2.19 -7.12 -8.12
CA LEU A 27 -3.33 -7.16 -9.04
C LEU A 27 -2.88 -7.16 -10.49
N SER A 28 -3.83 -7.51 -11.36
CA SER A 28 -3.68 -7.46 -12.81
C SER A 28 -4.57 -6.36 -13.39
N ARG A 29 -4.01 -5.55 -14.31
CA ARG A 29 -4.76 -4.63 -15.18
C ARG A 29 -4.23 -4.76 -16.59
N GLY A 30 -5.09 -5.18 -17.51
CA GLY A 30 -4.73 -5.40 -18.91
C GLY A 30 -3.43 -6.20 -19.05
N ALA A 31 -2.42 -5.57 -19.63
CA ALA A 31 -1.14 -6.21 -19.90
C ALA A 31 -0.10 -6.13 -18.76
N VAL A 32 -0.48 -5.65 -17.56
CA VAL A 32 0.43 -5.43 -16.43
C VAL A 32 -0.05 -6.19 -15.21
N PHE A 33 0.91 -6.81 -14.52
CA PHE A 33 0.71 -7.30 -13.17
C PHE A 33 1.65 -6.55 -12.23
N MET A 34 1.11 -6.08 -11.12
CA MET A 34 1.81 -5.19 -10.20
C MET A 34 1.65 -5.71 -8.79
N GLN A 35 2.77 -5.75 -8.07
CA GLN A 35 2.84 -6.01 -6.63
C GLN A 35 3.16 -4.71 -5.91
N MET A 36 2.54 -4.49 -4.75
CA MET A 36 2.77 -3.33 -3.90
C MET A 36 3.00 -3.79 -2.46
N ARG A 37 4.19 -3.50 -1.94
CA ARG A 37 4.59 -3.86 -0.57
C ARG A 37 4.82 -2.61 0.24
N ALA A 38 4.09 -2.47 1.34
CA ALA A 38 4.39 -1.46 2.35
C ALA A 38 5.78 -1.73 2.95
N ARG A 39 6.58 -0.67 3.10
CA ARG A 39 7.80 -0.71 3.91
C ARG A 39 7.42 -0.23 5.32
N LEU A 40 8.06 -0.82 6.32
CA LEU A 40 7.91 -0.43 7.72
C LEU A 40 8.99 0.56 8.15
N ASP A 41 9.63 1.21 7.18
CA ASP A 41 10.59 2.28 7.43
C ASP A 41 9.90 3.63 7.19
N ASP A 42 10.21 4.63 8.02
CA ASP A 42 9.69 6.01 7.89
C ASP A 42 10.35 6.80 6.75
N ASP A 43 10.92 6.09 5.78
CA ASP A 43 11.62 6.65 4.63
C ASP A 43 10.62 6.87 3.47
N PRO A 44 10.36 8.13 3.05
CA PRO A 44 9.39 8.43 2.00
C PRO A 44 9.80 7.92 0.61
N LEU A 45 10.97 7.27 0.48
CA LEU A 45 11.46 6.65 -0.74
C LEU A 45 10.48 5.60 -1.31
N ILE A 46 10.19 5.74 -2.60
CA ILE A 46 9.57 4.71 -3.41
C ILE A 46 10.66 3.84 -4.03
N ARG A 47 10.50 2.52 -3.98
CA ARG A 47 11.37 1.61 -4.73
C ARG A 47 10.61 0.87 -5.81
N VAL A 48 11.24 0.65 -6.96
CA VAL A 48 10.63 -0.01 -8.11
C VAL A 48 11.49 -1.13 -8.68
N GLY A 49 10.89 -2.31 -8.85
CA GLY A 49 11.44 -3.49 -9.50
C GLY A 49 10.73 -3.81 -10.81
N PHE A 50 11.46 -4.45 -11.74
CA PHE A 50 10.89 -4.88 -13.03
C PHE A 50 11.27 -6.31 -13.33
N THR A 51 10.27 -7.16 -13.55
CA THR A 51 10.46 -8.53 -14.00
C THR A 51 9.66 -8.80 -15.27
N ALA A 52 10.01 -9.88 -15.97
CA ALA A 52 9.26 -10.33 -17.15
C ALA A 52 9.11 -11.85 -17.09
N THR A 53 7.90 -12.33 -17.31
CA THR A 53 7.62 -13.77 -17.30
C THR A 53 8.22 -14.46 -18.53
N LYS A 54 8.46 -15.77 -18.44
CA LYS A 54 8.89 -16.59 -19.60
C LYS A 54 7.89 -16.52 -20.76
N LYS A 55 6.60 -16.33 -20.47
CA LYS A 55 5.50 -16.23 -21.46
C LYS A 55 5.58 -15.00 -22.36
N VAL A 56 6.43 -14.02 -22.05
CA VAL A 56 6.63 -12.81 -22.89
C VAL A 56 7.42 -13.14 -24.17
N GLY A 57 8.26 -14.17 -24.14
CA GLY A 57 9.13 -14.55 -25.25
C GLY A 57 10.62 -14.54 -24.88
N GLY A 58 11.46 -14.38 -25.90
CA GLY A 58 12.92 -14.38 -25.78
C GLY A 58 13.50 -13.20 -25.00
N SER A 59 14.82 -13.09 -25.00
CA SER A 59 15.54 -12.06 -24.26
C SER A 59 15.25 -10.65 -24.79
N VAL A 60 15.09 -10.50 -26.11
CA VAL A 60 14.81 -9.20 -26.75
C VAL A 60 13.40 -8.73 -26.41
N GLU A 61 12.41 -9.61 -26.50
CA GLU A 61 11.00 -9.33 -26.21
C GLU A 61 10.82 -8.94 -24.74
N ARG A 62 11.42 -9.72 -23.82
CA ARG A 62 11.42 -9.43 -22.39
C ARG A 62 12.09 -8.10 -22.08
N ASN A 63 13.21 -7.79 -22.73
CA ASN A 63 13.91 -6.52 -22.54
C ASN A 63 13.10 -5.33 -23.06
N ARG A 64 12.45 -5.47 -24.22
CA ARG A 64 11.54 -4.46 -24.76
C ARG A 64 10.35 -4.22 -23.84
N ALA A 65 9.72 -5.28 -23.33
CA ALA A 65 8.62 -5.15 -22.36
C ALA A 65 9.06 -4.43 -21.08
N LYS A 66 10.22 -4.81 -20.50
CA LYS A 66 10.79 -4.11 -19.33
C LYS A 66 11.16 -2.65 -19.63
N ARG A 67 11.61 -2.32 -20.85
CA ARG A 67 11.90 -0.92 -21.26
C ARG A 67 10.61 -0.10 -21.26
N ARG A 68 9.52 -0.62 -21.82
CA ARG A 68 8.20 0.03 -21.82
C ARG A 68 7.67 0.25 -20.39
N LEU A 69 7.74 -0.77 -19.54
CA LEU A 69 7.28 -0.66 -18.15
C LEU A 69 8.09 0.36 -17.34
N ARG A 70 9.40 0.45 -17.57
CA ARG A 70 10.23 1.49 -16.93
C ARG A 70 9.78 2.89 -17.31
N GLU A 71 9.52 3.11 -18.58
CA GLU A 71 9.09 4.43 -19.03
C GLU A 71 7.71 4.79 -18.47
N ALA A 72 6.78 3.82 -18.43
CA ALA A 72 5.47 4.03 -17.82
C ALA A 72 5.60 4.33 -16.32
N ALA A 73 6.46 3.60 -15.61
CA ALA A 73 6.73 3.84 -14.21
C ALA A 73 7.39 5.21 -13.97
N ARG A 74 8.32 5.64 -14.82
CA ARG A 74 8.96 6.96 -14.74
C ARG A 74 7.94 8.10 -14.83
N LEU A 75 6.94 7.94 -15.68
CA LEU A 75 5.88 8.95 -15.87
C LEU A 75 4.83 8.92 -14.75
N LEU A 76 4.45 7.73 -14.26
CA LEU A 76 3.26 7.55 -13.43
C LEU A 76 3.55 7.38 -11.93
N LEU A 77 4.72 6.85 -11.54
CA LEU A 77 5.05 6.71 -10.10
C LEU A 77 5.17 8.06 -9.38
N PRO A 78 5.76 9.13 -9.95
CA PRO A 78 5.78 10.43 -9.27
C PRO A 78 4.38 11.00 -9.00
N LEU A 79 3.39 10.63 -9.79
CA LEU A 79 2.03 11.18 -9.73
C LEU A 79 1.08 10.32 -8.87
N HIS A 80 1.28 9.00 -8.88
CA HIS A 80 0.32 8.04 -8.30
C HIS A 80 0.97 7.04 -7.35
N GLY A 81 2.29 7.03 -7.24
CA GLY A 81 3.02 6.18 -6.32
C GLY A 81 2.92 6.72 -4.89
N ARG A 82 2.67 5.83 -3.95
CA ARG A 82 2.71 6.15 -2.52
C ARG A 82 4.13 6.07 -1.95
N PRO A 83 4.57 7.03 -1.12
CA PRO A 83 5.85 6.98 -0.42
C PRO A 83 5.91 5.81 0.57
N MET A 84 7.11 5.31 0.89
CA MET A 84 7.32 4.13 1.75
C MET A 84 6.84 2.79 1.13
N TYR A 85 6.71 2.70 -0.20
CA TYR A 85 6.30 1.47 -0.88
C TYR A 85 7.33 0.95 -1.88
N ASP A 86 7.40 -0.39 -1.96
CA ASP A 86 8.05 -1.12 -3.03
C ASP A 86 7.02 -1.57 -4.06
N TYR A 87 7.22 -1.18 -5.31
CA TYR A 87 6.43 -1.62 -6.46
C TYR A 87 7.23 -2.61 -7.30
N VAL A 88 6.65 -3.75 -7.65
CA VAL A 88 7.25 -4.65 -8.64
C VAL A 88 6.31 -4.80 -9.83
N PHE A 89 6.79 -4.34 -10.99
CA PHE A 89 6.10 -4.45 -12.26
C PHE A 89 6.50 -5.76 -12.94
N ILE A 90 5.53 -6.60 -13.25
CA ILE A 90 5.72 -7.88 -13.91
C ILE A 90 5.12 -7.82 -15.32
N ALA A 91 5.99 -7.82 -16.34
CA ALA A 91 5.57 -7.93 -17.73
C ALA A 91 4.96 -9.31 -18.02
N ARG A 92 3.75 -9.31 -18.56
CA ARG A 92 2.97 -10.48 -18.99
C ARG A 92 2.87 -10.53 -20.52
N GLY A 93 2.28 -11.60 -21.05
CA GLY A 93 1.92 -11.67 -22.46
C GLY A 93 1.09 -10.44 -22.85
N GLY A 94 1.43 -9.80 -23.96
CA GLY A 94 0.75 -8.58 -24.43
C GLY A 94 1.39 -7.25 -24.00
N THR A 95 2.23 -7.18 -22.95
CA THR A 95 2.84 -5.89 -22.53
C THR A 95 3.66 -5.23 -23.66
N ARG A 96 4.27 -6.04 -24.52
CA ARG A 96 5.08 -5.59 -25.65
C ARG A 96 4.25 -4.94 -26.75
N THR A 97 3.09 -5.53 -27.06
CA THR A 97 2.25 -5.22 -28.22
C THR A 97 1.07 -4.31 -27.87
N ARG A 98 0.77 -4.12 -26.58
CA ARG A 98 -0.22 -3.15 -26.10
C ARG A 98 0.09 -1.78 -26.68
N GLU A 99 -0.93 -1.07 -27.14
CA GLU A 99 -0.82 0.36 -27.49
C GLU A 99 -0.28 1.14 -26.28
N TRP A 100 0.50 2.20 -26.52
CA TRP A 100 1.23 2.91 -25.47
C TRP A 100 0.29 3.64 -24.48
N GLY A 101 -0.69 4.39 -24.98
CA GLY A 101 -1.71 5.03 -24.16
C GLY A 101 -2.46 4.02 -23.28
N ARG A 102 -2.90 2.91 -23.87
CA ARG A 102 -3.54 1.81 -23.13
C ARG A 102 -2.62 1.18 -22.07
N LEU A 103 -1.32 1.09 -22.33
CA LEU A 103 -0.35 0.60 -21.34
C LEU A 103 -0.20 1.59 -20.17
N LEU A 104 -0.21 2.89 -20.44
CA LEU A 104 -0.21 3.93 -19.40
C LEU A 104 -1.49 3.87 -18.57
N ASP A 105 -2.65 3.70 -19.20
CA ASP A 105 -3.93 3.52 -18.51
C ASP A 105 -3.94 2.27 -17.62
N ASP A 106 -3.46 1.14 -18.14
CA ASP A 106 -3.33 -0.12 -17.39
C ASP A 106 -2.47 0.10 -16.13
N VAL A 107 -1.32 0.79 -16.25
CA VAL A 107 -0.42 1.09 -15.13
C VAL A 107 -1.04 2.06 -14.13
N LYS A 108 -1.62 3.17 -14.62
CA LYS A 108 -2.27 4.18 -13.78
C LYS A 108 -3.39 3.56 -12.96
N THR A 109 -4.25 2.80 -13.62
CA THR A 109 -5.37 2.09 -12.97
C THR A 109 -4.86 1.11 -11.92
N ALA A 110 -3.75 0.41 -12.19
CA ALA A 110 -3.17 -0.51 -11.23
C ALA A 110 -2.64 0.18 -9.98
N LEU A 111 -1.92 1.31 -10.12
CA LEU A 111 -1.42 2.10 -9.00
C LEU A 111 -2.56 2.62 -8.11
N ILE A 112 -3.58 3.22 -8.72
CA ILE A 112 -4.75 3.77 -8.00
C ILE A 112 -5.52 2.65 -7.31
N SER A 113 -5.73 1.53 -7.99
CA SER A 113 -6.48 0.39 -7.43
C SER A 113 -5.76 -0.23 -6.23
N LEU A 114 -4.44 -0.43 -6.30
CA LEU A 114 -3.67 -0.98 -5.19
C LEU A 114 -3.63 -0.04 -3.99
N ALA A 115 -3.49 1.27 -4.24
CA ALA A 115 -3.59 2.28 -3.20
C ALA A 115 -4.94 2.23 -2.47
N ALA A 116 -6.04 2.21 -3.22
CA ALA A 116 -7.39 2.16 -2.64
C ALA A 116 -7.70 0.82 -1.95
N GLU A 117 -7.13 -0.29 -2.42
CA GLU A 117 -7.25 -1.59 -1.75
C GLU A 117 -6.47 -1.61 -0.44
N HIS A 118 -5.28 -1.00 -0.41
CA HIS A 118 -4.50 -0.84 0.80
C HIS A 118 -5.22 0.00 1.85
N ASP A 119 -5.75 1.18 1.48
CA ASP A 119 -6.48 2.05 2.42
C ASP A 119 -7.69 1.33 3.05
N ARG A 120 -8.42 0.55 2.24
CA ARG A 120 -9.55 -0.24 2.72
C ARG A 120 -9.10 -1.35 3.66
N ALA A 121 -7.98 -2.01 3.38
CA ALA A 121 -7.43 -3.04 4.25
C ALA A 121 -6.97 -2.45 5.59
N GLU A 122 -6.31 -1.29 5.56
CA GLU A 122 -5.86 -0.58 6.76
C GLU A 122 -7.04 -0.11 7.61
N ALA A 123 -8.06 0.51 7.01
CA ALA A 123 -9.26 0.93 7.72
C ALA A 123 -10.00 -0.24 8.37
N ARG A 124 -10.09 -1.39 7.68
CA ARG A 124 -10.66 -2.62 8.24
C ARG A 124 -9.86 -3.15 9.43
N ALA A 125 -8.53 -3.11 9.36
CA ALA A 125 -7.66 -3.54 10.45
C ALA A 125 -7.82 -2.64 11.69
N ARG A 126 -7.87 -1.32 11.51
CA ARG A 126 -8.11 -0.36 12.61
C ARG A 126 -9.47 -0.57 13.26
N LEU A 127 -10.52 -0.82 12.47
CA LEU A 127 -11.85 -1.12 13.01
C LEU A 127 -11.84 -2.41 13.85
N ALA A 128 -11.21 -3.48 13.36
CA ALA A 128 -11.08 -4.72 14.12
C ALA A 128 -10.35 -4.51 15.45
N GLN A 129 -9.26 -3.75 15.46
CA GLN A 129 -8.51 -3.42 16.68
C GLN A 129 -9.33 -2.62 17.70
N SER A 130 -10.22 -1.74 17.24
CA SER A 130 -11.10 -0.97 18.14
C SER A 130 -12.21 -1.80 18.79
N VAL A 131 -12.60 -2.93 18.18
CA VAL A 131 -13.63 -3.84 18.71
C VAL A 131 -13.06 -4.80 19.76
N ASP A 132 -11.77 -5.16 19.65
CA ASP A 132 -11.07 -6.04 20.60
C ASP A 132 -10.60 -5.34 21.89
N LEU A 133 -10.80 -4.02 22.04
CA LEU A 133 -10.54 -3.34 23.31
C LEU A 133 -11.62 -3.74 24.34
N PRO A 134 -11.27 -4.21 25.55
CA PRO A 134 -12.28 -4.48 26.57
C PRO A 134 -13.07 -3.21 26.83
N LYS A 135 -14.41 -3.27 26.72
CA LYS A 135 -15.26 -2.23 27.32
C LYS A 135 -14.94 -2.23 28.81
N ASP A 136 -14.32 -1.15 29.30
CA ASP A 136 -14.14 -0.94 30.74
C ASP A 136 -15.50 -1.11 31.44
N PRO A 137 -15.67 -2.09 32.37
CA PRO A 137 -16.92 -2.25 33.08
C PRO A 137 -17.14 -1.20 34.19
N SER A 138 -16.25 -0.22 34.35
CA SER A 138 -16.35 0.81 35.37
C SER A 138 -17.04 2.08 34.86
N SER A 139 -18.36 2.04 34.66
CA SER A 139 -19.16 3.27 34.65
C SER A 139 -20.46 3.23 35.47
N ASP A 140 -20.79 2.10 36.12
CA ASP A 140 -21.93 2.00 37.05
C ASP A 140 -21.50 2.09 38.52
N ALA A 141 -20.78 3.15 38.89
CA ALA A 141 -20.61 3.53 40.30
C ALA A 141 -21.47 4.76 40.59
N LEU A 142 -22.68 4.52 41.11
CA LEU A 142 -23.57 5.52 41.69
C LEU A 142 -22.80 6.38 42.72
N PRO A 143 -23.00 7.72 42.77
CA PRO A 143 -22.45 8.50 43.86
C PRO A 143 -23.17 8.13 45.16
N ALA A 144 -22.42 7.58 46.12
CA ALA A 144 -22.89 7.36 47.48
C ALA A 144 -23.25 8.70 48.12
N THR A 145 -24.51 8.82 48.55
CA THR A 145 -25.01 9.95 49.34
C THR A 145 -24.26 10.01 50.69
N PRO A 146 -23.73 11.17 51.12
CA PRO A 146 -23.21 11.30 52.47
C PRO A 146 -24.37 11.33 53.47
N GLY A 147 -24.32 10.42 54.45
CA GLY A 147 -25.28 10.31 55.53
C GLY A 147 -25.32 11.56 56.41
N ALA A 148 -26.53 11.87 56.89
CA ALA A 148 -26.82 12.94 57.83
C ALA A 148 -26.10 12.74 59.18
N PRO A 149 -25.76 13.82 59.91
CA PRO A 149 -25.24 13.70 61.27
C PRO A 149 -26.35 13.33 62.25
N ASP A 150 -26.07 12.32 63.06
CA ASP A 150 -26.95 11.84 64.13
C ASP A 150 -27.01 12.87 65.27
N SER A 151 -28.22 13.16 65.73
CA SER A 151 -28.52 14.07 66.82
C SER A 151 -28.91 13.29 68.08
N SER A 152 -28.09 13.37 69.13
CA SER A 152 -28.42 13.03 70.53
C SER A 152 -27.31 13.66 71.39
N VAL A 153 -27.49 14.67 72.24
CA VAL A 153 -28.40 14.93 73.38
C VAL A 153 -28.15 14.01 74.58
N SER A 154 -27.74 14.68 75.66
CA SER A 154 -27.89 14.38 77.10
C SER A 154 -26.87 13.48 77.82
N GLY A 155 -26.40 14.00 78.97
CA GLY A 155 -25.91 13.20 80.10
C GLY A 155 -24.77 13.84 80.84
#